data_AF-A0A1Y2P942-F1
#
_entry.id   AF-A0A1Y2P942-F1
#
_cell.length_a   1.000
_cell.length_b   1.000
_cell.length_c   1.000
_cell.angle_alpha   90.00
_cell.angle_beta   90.00
_cell.angle_gamma   90.00
#
_symmetry.space_group_name_H-M   'P 1'
#
loop_
_entity.id
_entity.type
_entity.pdbx_description
1 polymer ?
#
loop_
_entity_poly.entity_id
_entity_poly.type
_entity_poly.pdbx_seq_one_letter_code
_entity_poly.pdbx_strand_id
1 'polypeptide(L)'
;MNFLVKETSYKISSGRRNCYQLDLGYKVIDFTFCQLLAFRKKILHYSSYESLEAIIEEDNFILLWVADNKHLLYLDVPQILELRATVLPIFR
;
A
#
# COMPACT_ATOMS: atom_id res chain seq x y z
N MET A 1 -7.40 -29.08 4.42
CA MET A 1 -6.30 -28.27 3.86
C MET A 1 -6.26 -26.99 4.70
N ASN A 2 -5.32 -26.90 5.65
CA ASN A 2 -5.30 -25.81 6.62
C ASN A 2 -4.54 -24.63 6.01
N PHE A 3 -5.26 -23.59 5.60
CA PHE A 3 -4.65 -22.34 5.13
C PHE A 3 -4.33 -21.49 6.37
N LEU A 4 -3.04 -21.31 6.64
CA LEU A 4 -2.56 -20.28 7.58
C LEU A 4 -2.60 -18.94 6.85
N VAL A 5 -3.70 -18.20 7.02
CA VAL A 5 -3.74 -16.79 6.62
C VAL A 5 -2.91 -16.01 7.64
N LYS A 6 -1.71 -15.62 7.25
CA LYS A 6 -0.86 -14.73 8.06
C LYS A 6 -1.44 -13.32 7.86
N GLU A 7 -2.26 -12.86 8.80
CA GLU A 7 -2.83 -11.50 8.76
C GLU A 7 -1.70 -10.45 8.77
N THR A 8 -1.34 -9.93 7.61
CA THR A 8 -0.42 -8.81 7.47
C THR A 8 -1.18 -7.52 7.70
N SER A 9 -1.37 -7.13 8.96
CA SER A 9 -2.01 -5.84 9.26
C SER A 9 -1.05 -4.69 8.90
N TYR A 10 -1.30 -4.00 7.78
CA TYR A 10 -0.54 -2.81 7.41
C TYR A 10 -0.85 -1.65 8.34
N LYS A 11 0.20 -1.01 8.87
CA LYS A 11 0.07 0.10 9.82
C LYS A 11 0.82 1.32 9.30
N ILE A 12 0.22 2.49 9.50
CA ILE A 12 0.91 3.76 9.25
C ILE A 12 1.04 4.48 10.58
N SER A 13 2.27 4.71 10.99
CA SER A 13 2.61 5.49 12.18
C SER A 13 3.14 6.86 11.79
N SER A 14 2.83 7.87 12.59
CA SER A 14 3.40 9.22 12.48
C SER A 14 4.26 9.50 13.71
N GLY A 15 5.51 9.90 13.48
CA GLY A 15 6.46 10.32 14.52
C GLY A 15 6.49 11.84 14.72
N ARG A 16 7.52 12.34 15.43
CA ARG A 16 7.76 13.79 15.52
C ARG A 16 8.06 14.36 14.12
N ARG A 17 7.34 15.43 13.75
CA ARG A 17 7.46 16.29 12.53
C ARG A 17 7.86 15.56 11.23
N ASN A 18 6.88 15.38 10.34
CA ASN A 18 7.02 15.02 8.92
C ASN A 18 7.64 13.64 8.61
N CYS A 19 7.75 12.76 9.61
CA CYS A 19 8.16 11.37 9.44
C CYS A 19 6.93 10.46 9.55
N TYR A 20 6.62 9.77 8.46
CA TYR A 20 5.58 8.74 8.40
C TYR A 20 6.23 7.41 8.10
N GLN A 21 5.74 6.33 8.70
CA GLN A 21 6.26 5.00 8.44
C GLN A 21 5.12 4.08 8.05
N LEU A 22 5.29 3.37 6.94
CA LEU A 22 4.43 2.26 6.54
C LEU A 22 5.10 0.97 6.98
N ASP A 23 4.45 0.27 7.90
CA ASP A 23 4.82 -1.06 8.32
C ASP A 23 4.02 -2.08 7.49
N LEU A 24 4.73 -2.84 6.66
CA LEU A 24 4.21 -3.92 5.83
C LEU A 24 4.20 -5.28 6.56
N GLY A 25 4.60 -5.33 7.83
CA GLY A 25 4.78 -6.55 8.63
C GLY A 25 6.10 -7.28 8.37
N TYR A 26 6.65 -7.18 7.17
CA TYR A 26 7.98 -7.70 6.80
C TYR A 26 9.00 -6.60 6.49
N LYS A 27 8.55 -5.35 6.33
CA LYS A 27 9.38 -4.21 5.97
C LYS A 27 8.74 -2.92 6.47
N VAL A 28 9.56 -2.03 7.00
CA VAL A 28 9.15 -0.66 7.34
C VAL A 28 9.70 0.29 6.26
N ILE A 29 8.85 1.19 5.77
CA ILE A 29 9.20 2.19 4.76
C ILE A 29 8.95 3.57 5.34
N ASP A 30 9.99 4.39 5.36
CA ASP A 30 9.89 5.80 5.74
C ASP A 30 9.39 6.65 4.57
N PHE A 31 8.44 7.53 4.88
CA PHE A 31 7.84 8.47 3.97
C PHE A 31 7.97 9.90 4.52
N THR A 32 8.30 10.83 3.64
CA THR A 32 7.97 12.25 3.83
C THR A 32 6.48 12.46 3.57
N PHE A 33 5.93 13.61 4.00
CA PHE A 33 4.54 13.97 3.73
C PHE A 33 4.16 13.86 2.24
N CYS A 34 4.98 14.45 1.35
CA CYS A 34 4.71 14.45 -0.09
C CYS A 34 4.75 13.03 -0.68
N GLN A 35 5.69 12.20 -0.21
CA GLN A 35 5.79 10.82 -0.67
C GLN A 35 4.60 9.99 -0.17
N LEU A 36 4.12 10.20 1.06
CA LEU A 36 2.93 9.54 1.58
C LEU A 36 1.67 9.97 0.82
N LEU A 37 1.56 11.25 0.47
CA LEU A 37 0.46 11.78 -0.33
C LEU A 37 0.47 11.17 -1.75
N ALA A 38 1.63 11.09 -2.38
CA ALA A 38 1.80 10.42 -3.66
C ALA A 38 1.47 8.93 -3.59
N PHE A 39 1.92 8.25 -2.53
CA PHE A 39 1.61 6.85 -2.27
C PHE A 39 0.09 6.62 -2.14
N ARG A 40 -0.58 7.43 -1.32
CA ARG A 40 -2.04 7.40 -1.17
C ARG A 40 -2.75 7.57 -2.50
N LYS A 41 -2.34 8.52 -3.33
CA LYS A 41 -2.91 8.73 -4.67
C LYS A 41 -2.75 7.48 -5.55
N LYS A 42 -1.58 6.85 -5.54
CA LYS A 42 -1.32 5.63 -6.31
C LYS A 42 -2.18 4.46 -5.83
N ILE A 43 -2.24 4.21 -4.52
CA ILE A 43 -3.07 3.13 -3.97
C ILE A 43 -4.55 3.33 -4.31
N LEU A 44 -5.06 4.55 -4.17
CA LEU A 44 -6.45 4.84 -4.53
C LEU A 44 -6.73 4.57 -6.02
N HIS A 45 -5.78 4.91 -6.91
CA HIS A 45 -5.88 4.61 -8.33
C HIS A 45 -5.95 3.10 -8.61
N TYR A 46 -4.98 2.32 -8.10
CA TYR A 46 -4.97 0.87 -8.31
C TYR A 46 -6.11 0.13 -7.61
N SER A 47 -6.75 0.75 -6.62
CA SER A 47 -7.93 0.22 -5.95
C SER A 47 -9.27 0.67 -6.55
N SER A 48 -9.24 1.38 -7.68
CA SER A 48 -10.44 1.69 -8.47
C SER A 48 -11.01 0.42 -9.10
N TYR A 49 -12.29 0.43 -9.42
CA TYR A 49 -12.96 -0.75 -9.98
C TYR A 49 -12.27 -1.19 -11.28
N GLU A 50 -12.04 -0.24 -12.17
CA GLU A 50 -11.45 -0.46 -13.50
C GLU A 50 -10.02 -0.97 -13.40
N SER A 51 -9.23 -0.44 -12.45
CA SER A 51 -7.86 -0.93 -12.23
C SER A 51 -7.85 -2.33 -11.63
N LEU A 52 -8.75 -2.63 -10.69
CA LEU A 52 -8.84 -3.96 -10.09
C LEU A 52 -9.28 -5.02 -11.12
N GLU A 53 -10.25 -4.69 -11.96
CA GLU A 53 -10.69 -5.55 -13.06
C GLU A 53 -9.53 -5.88 -14.00
N ALA A 54 -8.79 -4.86 -14.45
CA ALA A 54 -7.61 -5.04 -15.29
C ALA A 54 -6.53 -5.90 -14.61
N ILE A 55 -6.25 -5.68 -13.32
CA ILE A 55 -5.26 -6.47 -12.58
C ILE A 55 -5.68 -7.94 -12.51
N ILE A 56 -6.96 -8.23 -12.28
CA ILE A 56 -7.48 -9.60 -12.18
C ILE A 56 -7.43 -10.31 -13.54
N GLU A 57 -7.76 -9.60 -14.61
CA GLU A 57 -7.75 -10.14 -15.98
C GLU A 57 -6.33 -10.38 -16.52
N GLU A 58 -5.36 -9.58 -16.10
CA GLU A 58 -3.96 -9.73 -16.47
C GLU A 58 -3.23 -10.72 -15.53
N ASP A 59 -2.32 -10.20 -14.70
CA ASP A 59 -1.35 -11.01 -13.95
C ASP A 59 -1.74 -11.21 -12.47
N ASN A 60 -2.87 -10.68 -12.01
CA ASN A 60 -3.36 -10.70 -10.62
C ASN A 60 -2.46 -9.98 -9.59
N PHE A 61 -1.47 -9.23 -10.04
CA PHE A 61 -0.60 -8.41 -9.19
C PHE A 61 -0.16 -7.11 -9.88
N ILE A 62 0.36 -6.19 -9.09
CA ILE A 62 1.06 -4.99 -9.59
C ILE A 62 2.43 -4.84 -8.96
N LEU A 63 3.29 -4.12 -9.67
CA LEU A 63 4.57 -3.63 -9.17
C LEU A 63 4.48 -2.12 -8.94
N LEU A 64 4.61 -1.70 -7.69
CA LEU A 64 4.43 -0.31 -7.28
C LEU A 64 5.72 0.29 -6.72
N TRP A 65 6.26 1.29 -7.41
CA TRP A 65 7.38 2.08 -6.90
C TRP A 65 6.93 3.14 -5.89
N VAL A 66 7.59 3.18 -4.73
CA VAL A 66 7.28 4.09 -3.61
C VAL A 66 8.53 4.74 -3.04
N ALA A 67 8.34 5.83 -2.28
CA ALA A 67 9.41 6.63 -1.66
C ALA A 67 10.52 7.05 -2.66
N ASP A 68 10.13 7.77 -3.71
CA ASP A 68 11.03 8.20 -4.80
C ASP A 68 11.78 7.04 -5.48
N ASN A 69 11.05 5.97 -5.79
CA ASN A 69 11.55 4.76 -6.44
C ASN A 69 12.62 4.00 -5.63
N LYS A 70 12.75 4.27 -4.32
CA LYS A 70 13.68 3.51 -3.44
C LYS A 70 13.16 2.12 -3.10
N HIS A 71 11.86 1.89 -3.24
CA HIS A 71 11.25 0.61 -2.92
C HIS A 71 10.26 0.20 -4.00
N LEU A 72 10.34 -1.07 -4.39
CA LEU A 72 9.37 -1.74 -5.25
C LEU A 72 8.51 -2.66 -4.39
N LEU A 73 7.18 -2.49 -4.46
CA LEU A 73 6.21 -3.34 -3.80
C LEU A 73 5.61 -4.29 -4.84
N TYR A 74 5.57 -5.57 -4.51
CA TYR A 74 4.75 -6.56 -5.20
C TYR A 74 3.44 -6.68 -4.41
N LEU A 75 2.31 -6.37 -5.05
CA LEU A 75 1.01 -6.31 -4.39
C LEU A 75 0.00 -7.13 -5.21
N ASP A 76 -0.64 -8.10 -4.57
CA ASP A 76 -1.83 -8.75 -5.10
C ASP A 76 -3.09 -7.92 -4.79
N VAL A 77 -4.22 -8.32 -5.36
CA VAL A 77 -5.51 -7.63 -5.18
C VAL A 77 -5.92 -7.50 -3.70
N PRO A 78 -5.87 -8.56 -2.86
CA PRO A 78 -6.14 -8.43 -1.42
C PRO A 78 -5.26 -7.38 -0.73
N GLN A 79 -3.95 -7.40 -0.98
CA GLN A 79 -3.01 -6.44 -0.38
C GLN A 79 -3.29 -5.01 -0.82
N ILE A 80 -3.71 -4.78 -2.07
CA ILE A 80 -4.13 -3.45 -2.55
C ILE A 80 -5.35 -2.95 -1.76
N LEU A 81 -6.33 -3.81 -1.50
CA LEU A 81 -7.54 -3.46 -0.76
C LEU A 81 -7.24 -3.17 0.73
N GLU A 82 -6.37 -3.96 1.35
CA GLU A 82 -5.89 -3.70 2.71
C GLU A 82 -5.15 -2.37 2.78
N LEU A 83 -4.21 -2.12 1.85
CA LEU A 83 -3.49 -0.84 1.78
C LEU A 83 -4.45 0.33 1.56
N ARG A 84 -5.48 0.17 0.71
CA ARG A 84 -6.53 1.19 0.53
C ARG A 84 -7.18 1.52 1.87
N ALA A 85 -7.60 0.51 2.63
CA ALA A 85 -8.22 0.70 3.94
C ALA A 85 -7.27 1.44 4.91
N THR A 86 -5.97 1.13 4.88
CA THR A 86 -4.96 1.78 5.71
C THR A 86 -4.68 3.23 5.30
N VAL A 87 -4.68 3.56 3.99
CA VAL A 87 -4.37 4.93 3.52
C VAL A 87 -5.56 5.88 3.43
N LEU A 88 -6.79 5.34 3.36
CA LEU A 88 -8.01 6.13 3.28
C LEU A 88 -8.22 7.11 4.45
N PRO A 89 -7.97 6.75 5.73
CA PRO A 89 -8.17 7.64 6.87
C PRO A 89 -7.06 8.69 7.03
N ILE A 90 -5.94 8.59 6.30
CA ILE A 90 -4.84 9.54 6.42
C ILE A 90 -5.27 10.91 5.86
N PHE A 91 -4.95 11.97 6.62
CA PHE A 91 -5.22 13.37 6.28
C PHE A 91 -6.71 13.76 6.26
N ARG A 92 -7.55 13.01 6.98
CA ARG A 92 -8.91 13.46 7.33
C ARG A 92 -8.90 14.34 8.58
#